data_AF-A0AA49JWM0-F1
#
_entry.id   AF-A0AA49JWM0-F1
#
_cell.length_a   1.000
_cell.length_b   1.000
_cell.length_c   1.000
_cell.angle_alpha   90.00
_cell.angle_beta   90.00
_cell.angle_gamma   90.00
#
_symmetry.space_group_name_H-M   'P 1'
#
loop_
_entity.id
_entity.type
_entity.pdbx_description
1 polymer ?
#
loop_
_entity_poly.entity_id
_entity_poly.type
_entity_poly.pdbx_seq_one_letter_code
_entity_poly.pdbx_strand_id
1 'polypeptide(L)'
;MPERPAVSLDWSEGRYFDRWMLVHFISGVAGGFSNRWFDLTTPMVFAVACIVMGIWELAEWVSGVTESWTNILLDIAVGCAGVAVALAIAARLTPRGEVVAFTTTFALAAAGSALGWLAYRRRRDRRDGWAGRGRRASAGVRGVRGR
;
A
#
# COMPACT_ATOMS: atom_id res chain seq x y z
N MET A 1 -20.50 6.31 7.56
CA MET A 1 -19.56 6.58 6.46
C MET A 1 -20.17 6.02 5.19
N PRO A 2 -20.07 6.67 4.02
CA PRO A 2 -20.55 6.08 2.77
C PRO A 2 -19.90 4.70 2.59
N GLU A 3 -20.67 3.73 2.11
CA GLU A 3 -20.17 2.37 1.93
C GLU A 3 -19.02 2.36 0.92
N ARG A 4 -17.87 1.84 1.36
CA ARG A 4 -16.73 1.58 0.47
C ARG A 4 -17.08 0.42 -0.46
N PRO A 5 -16.67 0.47 -1.74
CA PRO A 5 -16.90 -0.64 -2.65
C PRO A 5 -16.18 -1.90 -2.14
N ALA A 6 -16.73 -3.08 -2.41
CA ALA A 6 -16.09 -4.34 -2.05
C ALA A 6 -14.72 -4.49 -2.73
N VAL A 7 -14.65 -4.08 -4.00
CA VAL A 7 -13.47 -4.16 -4.86
C VAL A 7 -13.26 -2.79 -5.49
N SER A 8 -12.02 -2.31 -5.49
CA SER A 8 -11.59 -1.14 -6.23
C SER A 8 -10.47 -1.52 -7.18
N LEU A 9 -10.66 -1.28 -8.48
CA LEU A 9 -9.61 -1.58 -9.46
C LEU A 9 -8.65 -0.40 -9.68
N ASP A 10 -8.95 0.76 -9.11
CA ASP A 10 -8.09 1.94 -9.16
C ASP A 10 -7.30 2.10 -7.85
N TRP A 11 -6.76 3.29 -7.61
CA TRP A 11 -5.98 3.58 -6.40
C TRP A 11 -6.85 4.02 -5.21
N SER A 12 -8.18 4.00 -5.34
CA SER A 12 -9.10 4.22 -4.23
C SER A 12 -9.26 2.94 -3.43
N GLU A 13 -9.60 3.10 -2.15
CA GLU A 13 -9.75 1.98 -1.24
C GLU A 13 -10.93 1.07 -1.63
N GLY A 14 -10.67 -0.23 -1.62
CA GLY A 14 -11.70 -1.27 -1.65
C GLY A 14 -11.73 -2.02 -0.31
N ARG A 15 -12.90 -2.46 0.12
CA ARG A 15 -13.06 -3.14 1.41
C ARG A 15 -12.33 -4.48 1.48
N TYR A 16 -12.25 -5.21 0.38
CA TYR A 16 -11.60 -6.53 0.30
C TYR A 16 -10.51 -6.62 -0.76
N PHE A 17 -10.53 -5.74 -1.75
CA PHE A 17 -9.48 -5.69 -2.75
C PHE A 17 -9.32 -4.29 -3.27
N ASP A 18 -8.08 -3.84 -3.34
CA ASP A 18 -7.70 -2.72 -4.17
C ASP A 18 -6.31 -2.89 -4.78
N ARG A 19 -5.88 -1.89 -5.54
CA ARG A 19 -4.60 -1.93 -6.23
C ARG A 19 -3.40 -1.91 -5.26
N TRP A 20 -3.56 -1.45 -4.02
CA TRP A 20 -2.49 -1.49 -3.03
C TRP A 20 -2.16 -2.92 -2.64
N MET A 21 -3.12 -3.83 -2.58
CA MET A 21 -2.85 -5.26 -2.34
C MET A 21 -1.83 -5.86 -3.31
N LEU A 22 -1.86 -5.43 -4.58
CA LEU A 22 -0.84 -5.87 -5.55
C LEU A 22 0.55 -5.35 -5.18
N VAL A 23 0.64 -4.10 -4.70
CA VAL A 23 1.89 -3.51 -4.22
C VAL A 23 2.38 -4.25 -2.96
N HIS A 24 1.50 -4.57 -2.01
CA HIS A 24 1.86 -5.37 -0.82
C HIS A 24 2.34 -6.77 -1.22
N PHE A 25 1.65 -7.44 -2.13
CA PHE A 25 2.06 -8.74 -2.64
C PHE A 25 3.47 -8.69 -3.26
N ILE A 26 3.71 -7.76 -4.20
CA ILE A 26 5.01 -7.63 -4.87
C ILE A 26 6.10 -7.23 -3.87
N SER A 27 5.79 -6.38 -2.90
CA SER A 27 6.71 -6.00 -1.82
C SER A 27 7.07 -7.20 -0.94
N GLY A 28 6.09 -8.05 -0.65
CA GLY A 28 6.30 -9.33 0.05
C GLY A 28 7.21 -10.26 -0.75
N VAL A 29 6.98 -10.38 -2.06
CA VAL A 29 7.85 -11.18 -2.94
C VAL A 29 9.29 -10.63 -2.90
N ALA A 30 9.47 -9.31 -2.97
CA ALA A 30 10.78 -8.68 -2.85
C ALA A 30 11.42 -8.96 -1.48
N GLY A 31 10.67 -8.84 -0.39
CA GLY A 31 11.14 -9.17 0.97
C GLY A 31 11.57 -10.62 1.11
N GLY A 32 10.84 -11.57 0.50
CA GLY A 32 11.22 -12.98 0.50
C GLY A 32 12.55 -13.23 -0.23
N PHE A 33 12.74 -12.67 -1.42
CA PHE A 33 14.03 -12.77 -2.13
C PHE A 33 15.17 -12.01 -1.45
N SER A 34 14.87 -11.00 -0.62
CA SER A 34 15.91 -10.32 0.14
C SER A 34 16.63 -11.23 1.14
N ASN A 35 16.04 -12.38 1.50
CA ASN A 35 16.70 -13.32 2.40
C ASN A 35 18.05 -13.83 1.86
N ARG A 36 18.30 -13.70 0.56
CA ARG A 36 19.61 -13.98 -0.06
C ARG A 36 20.78 -13.29 0.65
N TRP A 37 20.56 -12.13 1.28
CA TRP A 37 21.61 -11.36 1.94
C TRP A 37 21.66 -11.49 3.46
N PHE A 38 20.63 -12.08 4.08
CA PHE A 38 20.50 -12.12 5.54
C PHE A 38 20.63 -13.52 6.11
N ASP A 39 20.56 -14.56 5.28
CA ASP A 39 20.68 -15.97 5.67
C ASP A 39 19.75 -16.35 6.85
N LEU A 40 18.55 -15.78 6.89
CA LEU A 40 17.56 -16.07 7.92
C LEU A 40 16.86 -17.40 7.61
N THR A 41 16.40 -18.06 8.67
CA THR A 41 15.53 -19.24 8.52
C THR A 41 14.15 -18.83 7.97
N THR A 42 13.45 -19.73 7.29
CA THR A 42 12.09 -19.46 6.76
C THR A 42 11.14 -18.86 7.79
N PRO A 43 11.02 -19.38 9.03
CA PRO A 43 10.18 -18.75 10.06
C PRO A 43 10.60 -17.32 10.42
N MET A 44 11.91 -17.04 10.46
CA MET A 44 12.43 -15.71 10.74
C MET A 44 12.10 -14.72 9.60
N VAL A 45 12.22 -15.14 8.33
CA VAL A 45 11.84 -14.30 7.18
C VAL A 45 10.35 -13.93 7.25
N PHE A 46 9.49 -14.90 7.53
CA PHE A 46 8.05 -14.64 7.70
C PHE A 46 7.76 -13.72 8.87
N ALA A 47 8.40 -13.92 10.03
CA ALA A 47 8.21 -13.06 11.19
C ALA A 47 8.63 -11.61 10.90
N VAL A 48 9.80 -11.43 10.27
CA VAL A 48 10.29 -10.11 9.83
C VAL A 48 9.31 -9.48 8.84
N ALA A 49 8.79 -10.25 7.88
CA ALA A 49 7.83 -9.74 6.92
C ALA A 49 6.52 -9.28 7.56
N CYS A 50 5.94 -10.05 8.48
CA CYS A 50 4.75 -9.63 9.23
C CYS A 50 4.98 -8.30 9.95
N ILE A 51 6.16 -8.13 10.57
CA ILE A 51 6.53 -6.89 11.26
C ILE A 51 6.67 -5.73 10.27
N VAL A 52 7.37 -5.94 9.15
CA VAL A 52 7.57 -4.91 8.12
C VAL A 52 6.24 -4.49 7.49
N MET A 53 5.34 -5.44 7.19
CA MET A 53 4.00 -5.14 6.69
C MET A 53 3.19 -4.35 7.73
N GLY A 54 3.21 -4.75 9.00
CA GLY A 54 2.56 -3.98 10.06
C GLY A 54 3.11 -2.55 10.22
N ILE A 55 4.42 -2.37 10.06
CA ILE A 55 5.05 -1.03 10.06
C ILE A 55 4.62 -0.22 8.84
N TRP A 56 4.47 -0.85 7.67
CA TRP A 56 3.96 -0.18 6.46
C TRP A 56 2.56 0.39 6.71
N GLU A 57 1.62 -0.44 7.16
CA GLU A 57 0.24 -0.04 7.47
C GLU A 57 0.20 1.09 8.50
N LEU A 58 1.05 1.00 9.53
CA LEU A 58 1.18 2.06 10.52
C LEU A 58 1.68 3.37 9.90
N ALA A 59 2.64 3.31 8.97
CA ALA A 59 3.16 4.48 8.28
C ALA A 59 2.10 5.11 7.36
N GLU A 60 1.25 4.32 6.71
CA GLU A 60 0.12 4.77 5.92
C GLU A 60 -0.92 5.48 6.77
N TRP A 61 -1.28 4.88 7.90
CA TRP A 61 -2.19 5.48 8.88
C TRP A 61 -1.67 6.84 9.38
N VAL A 62 -0.39 6.93 9.77
CA VAL A 62 0.25 8.19 10.18
C VAL A 62 0.27 9.23 9.04
N SER A 63 0.36 8.78 7.79
CA SER A 63 0.34 9.63 6.59
C SER A 63 -1.07 10.09 6.18
N GLY A 64 -2.10 9.70 6.95
CA GLY A 64 -3.50 10.04 6.71
C GLY A 64 -4.18 9.20 5.65
N VAL A 65 -3.57 8.08 5.24
CA VAL A 65 -4.24 7.05 4.45
C VAL A 65 -5.15 6.30 5.43
N THR A 66 -6.46 6.43 5.25
CA THR A 66 -7.46 5.85 6.17
C THR A 66 -8.13 4.67 5.51
N GLU A 67 -7.75 3.47 5.89
CA GLU A 67 -8.34 2.21 5.38
C GLU A 67 -9.26 1.55 6.40
N SER A 68 -9.99 0.52 5.95
CA SER A 68 -10.80 -0.33 6.83
C SER A 68 -9.91 -1.34 7.52
N TRP A 69 -10.23 -1.72 8.75
CA TRP A 69 -9.52 -2.78 9.44
C TRP A 69 -9.45 -4.08 8.63
N THR A 70 -10.47 -4.38 7.83
CA THR A 70 -10.47 -5.55 6.94
C THR A 70 -9.41 -5.43 5.84
N ASN A 71 -9.28 -4.26 5.22
CA ASN A 71 -8.31 -3.99 4.16
C ASN A 71 -6.88 -4.10 4.73
N ILE A 72 -6.57 -3.41 5.83
CA ILE A 72 -5.28 -3.50 6.56
C ILE A 72 -4.86 -4.96 6.82
N LEU A 73 -5.77 -5.78 7.35
CA LEU A 73 -5.48 -7.19 7.62
C LEU A 73 -5.22 -7.99 6.35
N LEU A 74 -5.93 -7.68 5.26
CA LEU A 74 -5.74 -8.32 3.98
C LEU A 74 -4.43 -7.89 3.33
N ASP A 75 -4.03 -6.63 3.41
CA ASP A 75 -2.75 -6.14 2.89
C ASP A 75 -1.56 -6.82 3.58
N ILE A 76 -1.59 -6.95 4.91
CA ILE A 76 -0.60 -7.73 5.67
C ILE A 76 -0.61 -9.20 5.21
N ALA A 77 -1.78 -9.84 5.12
CA ALA A 77 -1.88 -11.25 4.75
C ALA A 77 -1.39 -11.50 3.31
N VAL A 78 -1.74 -10.62 2.37
CA VAL A 78 -1.32 -10.67 0.97
C VAL A 78 0.17 -10.40 0.84
N GLY A 79 0.72 -9.46 1.60
CA GLY A 79 2.17 -9.26 1.70
C GLY A 79 2.90 -10.52 2.18
N CYS A 80 2.42 -11.16 3.25
CA CYS A 80 2.97 -12.41 3.74
C CYS A 80 2.82 -13.56 2.73
N ALA A 81 1.72 -13.61 1.97
CA ALA A 81 1.56 -14.57 0.88
C ALA A 81 2.61 -14.35 -0.22
N GLY A 82 2.95 -13.10 -0.54
CA GLY A 82 4.05 -12.77 -1.46
C GLY A 82 5.39 -13.33 -0.99
N VAL A 83 5.69 -13.23 0.30
CA VAL A 83 6.91 -13.82 0.90
C VAL A 83 6.90 -15.34 0.78
N ALA A 84 5.77 -15.98 1.08
CA ALA A 84 5.61 -17.43 0.93
C ALA A 84 5.96 -17.89 -0.49
N VAL A 85 5.42 -17.18 -1.48
CA VAL A 85 5.65 -17.44 -2.91
C VAL A 85 7.13 -17.26 -3.25
N ALA A 86 7.76 -16.17 -2.81
CA ALA A 86 9.18 -15.93 -3.06
C ALA A 86 10.07 -17.01 -2.46
N LEU A 87 9.84 -17.43 -1.22
CA LEU A 87 10.62 -18.49 -0.58
C LEU A 87 10.46 -19.84 -1.28
N ALA A 88 9.24 -20.17 -1.73
CA ALA A 88 9.01 -21.37 -2.52
C ALA A 88 9.75 -21.31 -3.86
N ILE A 89 9.78 -20.17 -4.54
CA ILE A 89 10.50 -19.99 -5.81
C ILE A 89 12.02 -20.00 -5.58
N ALA A 90 12.51 -19.33 -4.54
CA ALA A 90 13.93 -19.21 -4.22
C ALA A 90 14.61 -20.58 -4.07
N ALA A 91 13.92 -21.56 -3.48
CA ALA A 91 14.40 -22.95 -3.36
C ALA A 91 14.73 -23.64 -4.71
N ARG A 92 14.32 -23.05 -5.83
CA ARG A 92 14.52 -23.56 -7.20
C ARG A 92 15.37 -22.63 -8.07
N LEU A 93 15.76 -21.48 -7.55
CA LEU A 93 16.57 -20.51 -8.29
C LEU A 93 18.05 -20.70 -8.02
N THR A 94 18.87 -20.23 -8.97
CA THR A 94 20.29 -20.02 -8.72
C THR A 94 20.48 -18.73 -7.91
N PRO A 95 21.62 -18.53 -7.25
CA PRO A 95 21.91 -17.28 -6.54
C PRO A 95 21.80 -16.03 -7.43
N ARG A 96 22.18 -16.13 -8.71
CA ARG A 96 21.98 -15.04 -9.68
C ARG A 96 20.50 -14.81 -9.99
N GLY A 97 19.73 -15.89 -10.10
CA GLY A 97 18.28 -15.84 -10.30
C GLY A 97 17.57 -15.12 -9.15
N GLU A 98 17.96 -15.37 -7.90
CA GLU A 98 17.39 -14.67 -6.73
C GLU A 98 17.69 -13.16 -6.77
N VAL A 99 18.90 -12.75 -7.14
CA VAL A 99 19.25 -11.33 -7.28
C VAL A 99 18.43 -10.65 -8.38
N VAL A 100 18.25 -11.30 -9.53
CA VAL A 100 17.41 -10.78 -10.63
C VAL A 100 15.95 -10.70 -10.18
N ALA A 101 15.45 -11.71 -9.49
CA ALA A 101 14.08 -11.74 -8.98
C ALA A 101 13.85 -10.62 -7.97
N PHE A 102 14.73 -10.46 -6.97
CA PHE A 102 14.69 -9.38 -5.99
C PHE A 102 14.71 -8.01 -6.67
N THR A 103 15.70 -7.74 -7.54
CA THR A 103 15.84 -6.42 -8.17
C THR A 103 14.62 -6.06 -9.01
N THR A 104 14.07 -7.03 -9.74
CA THR A 104 12.87 -6.84 -10.55
C THR A 104 11.64 -6.56 -9.68
N THR A 105 11.38 -7.39 -8.66
CA THR A 105 10.20 -7.24 -7.81
C THR A 105 10.30 -6.00 -6.94
N PHE A 106 11.49 -5.66 -6.43
CA PHE A 106 11.75 -4.42 -5.72
C PHE A 106 11.50 -3.19 -6.59
N ALA A 107 11.98 -3.18 -7.84
CA ALA A 107 11.72 -2.08 -8.77
C ALA A 107 10.23 -1.91 -9.07
N LEU A 108 9.50 -3.01 -9.25
CA LEU A 108 8.05 -3.00 -9.46
C LEU A 108 7.29 -2.52 -8.23
N ALA A 109 7.67 -2.98 -7.03
CA ALA A 109 7.10 -2.52 -5.77
C ALA A 109 7.31 -1.01 -5.60
N ALA A 110 8.55 -0.53 -5.77
CA ALA A 110 8.87 0.89 -5.66
C ALA A 110 8.11 1.75 -6.68
N ALA A 111 8.00 1.29 -7.94
CA ALA A 111 7.19 1.97 -8.94
C ALA A 111 5.69 1.98 -8.57
N GLY A 112 5.16 0.86 -8.08
CA GLY A 112 3.79 0.73 -7.58
C GLY A 112 3.50 1.70 -6.44
N SER A 113 4.35 1.72 -5.41
CA SER A 113 4.25 2.65 -4.28
C SER A 113 4.32 4.10 -4.72
N ALA A 114 5.22 4.45 -5.66
CA ALA A 114 5.32 5.81 -6.19
C ALA A 114 4.03 6.23 -6.92
N LEU A 115 3.50 5.35 -7.78
CA LEU A 115 2.25 5.61 -8.51
C LEU A 115 1.04 5.73 -7.57
N GLY A 116 0.94 4.85 -6.58
CA GLY A 116 -0.10 4.88 -5.55
C GLY A 116 -0.02 6.16 -4.73
N TRP A 117 1.17 6.55 -4.28
CA TRP A 117 1.39 7.79 -3.54
C TRP A 117 1.01 9.03 -4.35
N LEU A 118 1.42 9.10 -5.62
CA LEU A 118 1.03 10.19 -6.52
C LEU A 118 -0.49 10.25 -6.70
N ALA A 119 -1.16 9.11 -6.81
CA ALA A 119 -2.61 9.04 -6.92
C ALA A 119 -3.31 9.49 -5.63
N TYR A 120 -2.81 9.07 -4.47
CA TYR A 120 -3.29 9.51 -3.15
C TYR A 120 -3.18 11.03 -3.01
N ARG A 121 -2.00 11.61 -3.28
CA ARG A 121 -1.78 13.06 -3.22
C ARG A 121 -2.76 13.83 -4.10
N ARG A 122 -2.94 13.40 -5.35
CA ARG A 122 -3.91 14.03 -6.27
C ARG A 122 -5.34 14.01 -5.73
N ARG A 123 -5.76 12.93 -5.07
CA ARG A 123 -7.10 12.85 -4.46
C ARG A 123 -7.20 13.76 -3.22
N ARG A 124 -6.17 13.78 -2.38
CA ARG A 124 -6.10 14.64 -1.20
C ARG A 124 -6.20 16.11 -1.57
N ASP A 125 -5.40 16.57 -2.54
CA ASP A 125 -5.38 17.96 -2.99
C ASP A 125 -6.75 18.40 -3.58
N ARG A 126 -7.43 17.50 -4.31
CA ARG A 126 -8.79 17.76 -4.83
C ARG A 126 -9.81 17.91 -3.70
N ARG A 127 -9.72 17.08 -2.66
CA ARG A 127 -10.62 17.13 -1.50
C ARG A 127 -10.44 18.43 -0.72
N ASP A 128 -9.20 18.81 -0.46
CA ASP A 128 -8.87 20.03 0.30
C ASP A 128 -9.21 21.30 -0.50
N GLY A 129 -8.96 21.29 -1.81
CA GLY A 129 -9.32 22.38 -2.72
C GLY A 129 -10.84 22.61 -2.81
N TRP A 130 -11.65 21.54 -2.82
CA TRP A 130 -13.11 21.67 -2.74
C TRP A 130 -13.55 22.25 -1.39
N ALA A 131 -13.05 21.68 -0.28
CA ALA A 131 -13.38 22.17 1.06
C ALA A 131 -13.03 23.66 1.25
N GLY A 132 -11.95 24.12 0.62
CA GLY A 132 -11.58 25.55 0.58
C GLY A 132 -12.57 26.42 -0.19
N ARG A 133 -13.05 25.97 -1.36
CA ARG A 133 -14.03 26.72 -2.18
C ARG A 133 -15.41 26.80 -1.53
N GLY A 134 -15.88 25.71 -0.93
CA GLY A 134 -17.17 25.68 -0.22
C GLY A 134 -17.20 26.69 0.94
N ARG A 135 -16.12 26.79 1.72
CA ARG A 135 -16.00 27.77 2.82
C ARG A 135 -16.04 29.23 2.34
N ARG A 136 -15.42 29.55 1.20
CA ARG A 136 -15.46 30.92 0.63
C ARG A 136 -16.83 31.29 0.10
N ALA A 137 -17.53 30.35 -0.55
CA ALA A 137 -18.90 30.57 -1.02
C ALA A 137 -19.88 30.86 0.13
N SER A 138 -19.79 30.10 1.23
CA SER A 138 -20.62 30.32 2.43
C SER A 138 -20.33 31.64 3.15
N ALA A 139 -19.09 32.13 3.11
CA ALA A 139 -18.70 33.41 3.68
C ALA A 139 -19.20 34.60 2.84
N GLY A 140 -19.18 34.49 1.50
CA GLY A 140 -19.69 35.53 0.60
C GLY A 140 -21.21 35.73 0.70
N VAL A 141 -21.98 34.66 0.95
CA VAL A 141 -23.45 34.74 1.09
C VAL A 141 -23.89 35.43 2.38
N ARG A 142 -23.09 35.38 3.46
CA ARG A 142 -23.41 36.10 4.71
C ARG A 142 -23.15 37.60 4.65
N GLY A 143 -22.28 38.07 3.74
CA GLY A 143 -21.97 39.50 3.59
C GLY A 143 -23.05 40.33 2.87
N VAL A 144 -24.00 39.67 2.19
CA VAL A 144 -24.99 40.36 1.34
C VAL A 144 -26.35 40.54 2.04
N ARG A 145 -26.62 39.88 3.17
CA ARG A 145 -27.89 40.00 3.92
C ARG A 145 -27.85 41.01 5.09
N GLY A 146 -26.81 41.83 5.18
CA GLY A 146 -26.60 42.79 6.27
C GLY A 146 -26.65 44.26 5.85
N ARG A 147 -27.29 44.60 4.72
CA ARG A 147 -27.53 45.99 4.29
C ARG A 147 -28.98 46.18 3.91
#